data_AF-A0A538SDM0-F1
#
_entry.id   AF-A0A538SDM0-F1
#
_cell.length_a   1.000
_cell.length_b   1.000
_cell.length_c   1.000
_cell.angle_alpha   90.00
_cell.angle_beta   90.00
_cell.angle_gamma   90.00
#
_symmetry.space_group_name_H-M   'P 1'
#
loop_
_entity.id
_entity.type
_entity.pdbx_description
1 polymer ?
#
loop_
_entity_poly.entity_id
_entity_poly.type
_entity_poly.pdbx_seq_one_letter_code
_entity_poly.pdbx_strand_id
1 'polypeptide(L)' 'VARGSPAAGAGLRTGEHVTAIDGATVRDIGLRRAQAILMTPGSRLRLQIGSKARRREVQLHLPGGL' A
#
# COMPACT_ATOMS: atom_id res chain seq x y z
N VAL A 1 -7.22 -1.03 -9.70
CA VAL A 1 -7.54 -1.98 -8.59
C VAL A 1 -8.33 -3.15 -9.15
N ALA A 2 -7.91 -4.39 -8.90
CA ALA A 2 -8.59 -5.59 -9.41
C ALA A 2 -9.68 -6.09 -8.45
N ARG A 3 -10.78 -6.67 -8.97
CA ARG A 3 -11.86 -7.25 -8.17
C ARG A 3 -11.32 -8.43 -7.34
N GLY A 4 -11.68 -8.49 -6.06
CA GLY A 4 -11.20 -9.54 -5.13
C GLY A 4 -9.75 -9.36 -4.66
N SER A 5 -9.04 -8.32 -5.11
CA SER A 5 -7.69 -8.05 -4.65
C SER A 5 -7.67 -7.52 -3.20
N PRO A 6 -6.55 -7.66 -2.49
CA PRO A 6 -6.33 -7.01 -1.19
C PRO A 6 -6.61 -5.51 -1.21
N ALA A 7 -6.21 -4.84 -2.30
CA ALA A 7 -6.46 -3.41 -2.50
C ALA A 7 -7.95 -3.08 -2.57
N ALA A 8 -8.74 -3.92 -3.26
CA ALA A 8 -10.19 -3.75 -3.29
C ALA A 8 -10.84 -3.98 -1.91
N GLY A 9 -10.39 -5.00 -1.17
CA GLY A 9 -10.84 -5.26 0.20
C GLY A 9 -10.50 -4.14 1.18
N ALA A 10 -9.37 -3.46 0.97
CA ALA A 10 -8.95 -2.28 1.73
C ALA A 10 -9.69 -0.99 1.30
N GLY A 11 -10.60 -1.05 0.32
CA GLY A 11 -11.38 0.09 -0.14
C GLY A 11 -10.60 1.08 -1.03
N LEU A 12 -9.47 0.66 -1.60
CA LEU A 12 -8.74 1.47 -2.58
C LEU A 12 -9.51 1.54 -3.90
N ARG A 13 -9.45 2.70 -4.54
CA ARG A 13 -10.06 2.95 -5.84
C ARG A 13 -9.03 3.27 -6.90
N THR A 14 -9.36 2.92 -8.15
CA THR A 14 -8.52 3.30 -9.30
C THR A 14 -8.43 4.82 -9.40
N GLY A 15 -7.22 5.34 -9.67
CA GLY A 15 -6.94 6.78 -9.69
C GLY A 15 -6.48 7.36 -8.35
N GLU A 16 -6.54 6.58 -7.26
CA GLU A 16 -5.90 6.96 -6.00
C GLU A 16 -4.38 6.75 -6.06
N HIS A 17 -3.61 7.71 -5.54
CA HIS A 17 -2.15 7.66 -5.50
C HIS A 17 -1.64 7.38 -4.08
N VAL A 18 -0.75 6.39 -3.96
CA VAL A 18 -0.03 6.09 -2.72
C VAL A 18 1.15 7.04 -2.60
N THR A 19 1.26 7.76 -1.48
CA THR A 19 2.35 8.70 -1.21
C THR A 19 3.31 8.25 -0.13
N ALA A 20 2.88 7.37 0.77
CA ALA A 20 3.75 6.76 1.78
C ALA A 20 3.29 5.34 2.14
N ILE A 21 4.23 4.53 2.60
CA ILE A 21 4.03 3.18 3.12
C ILE A 21 4.72 3.11 4.48
N ASP A 22 3.97 2.79 5.53
CA ASP A 22 4.46 2.70 6.92
C ASP A 22 5.25 3.93 7.39
N GLY A 23 4.80 5.11 6.95
CA GLY A 23 5.41 6.39 7.30
C GLY A 23 6.60 6.81 6.41
N ALA A 24 7.12 5.92 5.57
CA ALA A 24 8.16 6.26 4.59
C ALA A 24 7.52 6.77 3.29
N THR A 25 7.98 7.92 2.77
CA THR A 25 7.43 8.41 1.49
C THR A 25 7.87 7.50 0.35
N VAL A 26 6.99 7.26 -0.62
CA VAL A 26 7.28 6.33 -1.73
C VAL A 26 8.53 6.76 -2.53
N ARG A 27 8.86 8.06 -2.53
CA ARG A 27 10.09 8.58 -3.14
C ARG A 27 11.37 8.14 -2.43
N ASP A 28 11.28 7.84 -1.13
CA ASP A 28 12.41 7.40 -0.30
C ASP A 28 12.50 5.86 -0.25
N ILE A 29 11.42 5.16 -0.63
CA ILE A 29 11.40 3.70 -0.67
C ILE A 29 12.14 3.26 -1.93
N GLY A 30 13.44 3.01 -1.78
CA GLY A 30 14.23 2.38 -2.84
C GLY A 30 13.67 1.01 -3.23
N LEU A 31 13.95 0.59 -4.48
CA LEU A 31 13.42 -0.64 -5.10
C LEU A 31 13.57 -1.89 -4.20
N ARG A 32 14.74 -2.06 -3.58
CA ARG A 32 15.03 -3.21 -2.72
C ARG A 32 14.11 -3.30 -1.50
N ARG A 33 13.79 -2.16 -0.87
CA ARG A 33 12.86 -2.12 0.27
C ARG A 33 11.44 -2.41 -0.18
N ALA A 34 11.00 -1.82 -1.30
CA ALA A 34 9.69 -2.10 -1.86
C ALA A 34 9.50 -3.60 -2.14
N GLN A 35 10.52 -4.25 -2.74
CA GLN A 35 10.49 -5.70 -2.99
C GLN A 35 10.38 -6.52 -1.70
N ALA A 36 11.19 -6.22 -0.67
CA ALA A 36 11.14 -6.96 0.60
C ALA A 36 9.76 -6.90 1.28
N ILE A 37 9.12 -5.72 1.24
CA ILE A 37 7.77 -5.50 1.79
C ILE A 37 6.74 -6.33 1.03
N LEU A 38 6.79 -6.34 -0.31
CA LEU A 38 5.85 -7.06 -1.14
C LEU A 38 6.00 -8.59 -1.05
N MET A 39 7.21 -9.06 -0.73
CA MET A 39 7.53 -10.49 -0.65
C MET A 39 7.26 -11.08 0.75
N THR A 40 6.93 -10.27 1.75
CA THR A 40 6.64 -10.77 3.10
C THR A 40 5.19 -11.28 3.16
N PRO A 41 4.96 -12.60 3.35
CA PRO A 41 3.61 -13.16 3.42
C PRO A 41 2.83 -12.61 4.63
N GLY A 42 1.54 -12.32 4.48
CA GLY A 42 0.67 -11.91 5.59
C GLY A 42 0.94 -10.49 6.11
N SER A 43 1.72 -9.71 5.37
CA SER A 43 2.11 -8.35 5.77
C SER A 43 0.90 -7.43 5.92
N ARG A 44 0.95 -6.57 6.94
CA ARG A 44 0.02 -5.45 7.07
C ARG A 44 0.77 -4.16 6.80
N LEU A 45 0.30 -3.40 5.80
CA LEU A 45 0.91 -2.16 5.37
C LEU A 45 -0.02 -1.00 5.66
N ARG A 46 0.52 0.09 6.20
CA ARG A 46 -0.20 1.37 6.29
C ARG A 46 0.12 2.22 5.07
N LEU A 47 -0.88 2.45 4.23
CA LEU A 47 -0.75 3.25 3.04
C LEU A 47 -1.31 4.64 3.29
N GLN A 48 -0.53 5.67 2.96
CA GLN A 48 -1.08 7.02 2.81
C GLN A 48 -1.46 7.25 1.36
N ILE A 49 -2.70 7.67 1.16
CA ILE A 49 -3.34 7.89 -0.14
C ILE A 49 -3.70 9.37 -0.29
N GLY A 50 -3.46 9.94 -1.47
CA GLY A 50 -3.87 11.31 -1.83
C GLY A 50 -2.72 12.33 -1.85
N SER A 51 -3.03 13.61 -2.02
CA SER A 51 -2.01 14.68 -2.06
C SER A 51 -1.60 15.11 -0.66
N LYS A 52 -0.50 15.89 -0.51
CA LYS A 52 -0.06 16.45 0.78
C LYS A 52 -1.21 17.12 1.57
N ALA A 53 -2.15 17.75 0.87
CA ALA A 53 -3.26 18.52 1.44
C ALA A 53 -4.48 17.67 1.85
N ARG A 54 -4.70 16.50 1.22
CA ARG A 54 -5.74 15.54 1.61
C ARG A 54 -5.15 14.14 1.63
N ARG A 55 -4.59 13.78 2.78
CA ARG A 55 -4.09 12.43 3.05
C ARG A 55 -5.16 11.61 3.75
N ARG A 56 -5.39 10.40 3.25
CA ARG A 56 -6.16 9.34 3.91
C ARG A 56 -5.25 8.16 4.18
N GLU A 57 -5.33 7.60 5.38
CA GLU A 57 -4.64 6.35 5.70
C GLU A 57 -5.53 5.15 5.40
N VAL A 58 -4.94 4.10 4.84
CA VAL A 58 -5.60 2.84 4.50
C VAL A 58 -4.72 1.69 4.97
N GLN A 59 -5.28 0.76 5.73
CA GLN A 59 -4.60 -0.47 6.10
C GLN A 59 -4.81 -1.51 5.00
N LEU A 60 -3.70 -2.02 4.45
CA LEU A 60 -3.70 -3.08 3.46
C LEU A 60 -3.15 -4.36 4.07
N HIS A 61 -3.92 -5.45 3.99
CA HIS A 61 -3.46 -6.77 4.38
C HIS A 61 -3.06 -7.55 3.13
N LEU A 62 -1.77 -7.86 2.97
CA LEU A 62 -1.31 -8.75 1.91
C LEU A 62 -1.55 -10.20 2.34
N PRO A 63 -2.21 -11.02 1.51
CA PRO A 63 -2.40 -12.42 1.82
C PRO A 63 -1.03 -13.07 2.04
N GLY A 64 -0.93 -13.93 3.05
CA GLY A 64 0.16 -14.90 3.08
C GLY A 64 0.08 -15.74 1.83
N GLY A 65 1.21 -15.99 1.15
CA GLY A 65 1.24 -16.85 -0.02
C GLY A 65 0.58 -18.20 0.26
N LEU A 66 0.06 -18.80 -0.83
CA LEU A 66 -0.49 -20.16 -0.88
C LEU A 66 0.41 -21.18 -0.18
#